data_AF-A0A7K1G5Z6-F1
#
_entry.id   AF-A0A7K1G5Z6-F1
#
_cell.length_a   1.000
_cell.length_b   1.000
_cell.length_c   1.000
_cell.angle_alpha   90.00
_cell.angle_beta   90.00
_cell.angle_gamma   90.00
#
_symmetry.space_group_name_H-M   'P 1'
#
loop_
_entity.id
_entity.type
_entity.pdbx_description
1 polymer ?
#
loop_
_entity_poly.entity_id
_entity_poly.type
_entity_poly.pdbx_seq_one_letter_code
_entity_poly.pdbx_strand_id
1 'polypeptide(L)'
;MFKKFIILFIIATLASCSSSKPAVATTKKAAAIQKPRVANTKKPTNSKPVANKYPSTNNTTEVIQSTSKTVVTSNVITDYVLQYKDIAMGNMQKYGIPASIILAQGILESGAGKGDLAMEANNHFGIKCHSDWLGESVRHDDDASQECFRKYTEASESYRDHALFLVGKKRYANLFTFEKDDYKAWAKGLRAAGYATDPNYPDKLISYIERYNLHQYDCQVTGKDYKPFEKSGSTPTKTPSSTKSSNSNDPNLYEVQQGDTLYSISKKFNLLVDDLKQKNNLTDNALSIGQKLKVK
;
A
#
# COMPACT_ATOMS: atom_id res chain seq x y z
N MET A 1 19.31 23.34 -60.34
CA MET A 1 18.46 24.09 -61.29
C MET A 1 17.92 23.12 -62.33
N PHE A 2 16.67 23.33 -62.77
CA PHE A 2 15.90 22.57 -63.77
C PHE A 2 15.49 21.14 -63.39
N LYS A 3 14.27 20.66 -63.64
CA LYS A 3 12.90 21.21 -63.69
C LYS A 3 12.01 19.95 -63.82
N LYS A 4 10.75 20.05 -63.41
CA LYS A 4 9.77 18.97 -63.30
C LYS A 4 9.09 18.60 -64.64
N PHE A 5 8.56 17.36 -64.67
CA PHE A 5 7.34 16.83 -65.33
C PHE A 5 7.27 16.58 -66.85
N ILE A 6 6.70 15.40 -67.21
CA ILE A 6 5.64 15.04 -68.21
C ILE A 6 5.88 13.56 -68.64
N ILE A 7 5.14 12.55 -68.14
CA ILE A 7 3.82 12.01 -68.56
C ILE A 7 3.80 11.48 -70.02
N LEU A 8 3.66 10.15 -70.25
CA LEU A 8 2.52 9.50 -70.94
C LEU A 8 2.67 7.96 -71.10
N PHE A 9 1.64 7.22 -70.68
CA PHE A 9 1.01 5.99 -71.21
C PHE A 9 1.84 4.87 -71.89
N ILE A 10 1.70 3.63 -71.38
CA ILE A 10 1.15 2.48 -72.14
C ILE A 10 0.33 1.59 -71.19
N ILE A 11 -0.93 1.36 -71.55
CA ILE A 11 -1.87 0.39 -70.99
C ILE A 11 -1.71 -0.92 -71.78
N ALA A 12 -1.53 -2.06 -71.11
CA ALA A 12 -1.88 -3.37 -71.66
C ALA A 12 -2.24 -4.35 -70.54
N THR A 13 -3.45 -4.88 -70.66
CA THR A 13 -4.20 -5.82 -69.84
C THR A 13 -3.60 -7.24 -69.81
N LEU A 14 -3.82 -8.01 -68.73
CA LEU A 14 -4.69 -9.22 -68.73
C LEU A 14 -4.56 -10.07 -67.44
N ALA A 15 -5.74 -10.49 -66.95
CA ALA A 15 -6.07 -11.76 -66.29
C ALA A 15 -5.58 -12.08 -64.86
N SER A 16 -6.50 -11.83 -63.93
CA SER A 16 -6.90 -12.59 -62.74
C SER A 16 -6.27 -13.97 -62.47
N CYS A 17 -5.86 -14.17 -61.21
CA CYS A 17 -6.31 -15.31 -60.40
C CYS A 17 -6.24 -14.96 -58.90
N SER A 18 -7.41 -14.65 -58.34
CA SER A 18 -7.68 -14.54 -56.90
C SER A 18 -7.85 -15.96 -56.33
N SER A 19 -7.06 -16.34 -55.33
CA SER A 19 -7.28 -17.53 -54.52
C SER A 19 -7.80 -17.10 -53.15
N SER A 20 -9.12 -16.99 -53.04
CA SER A 20 -9.85 -16.90 -51.78
C SER A 20 -9.87 -18.27 -51.11
N LYS A 21 -9.24 -18.40 -49.94
CA LYS A 21 -9.37 -19.60 -49.08
C LYS A 21 -10.79 -19.68 -48.51
N PRO A 22 -11.43 -20.86 -48.45
CA PRO A 22 -12.79 -21.00 -47.97
C PRO A 22 -12.87 -20.83 -46.44
N ALA A 23 -13.73 -19.92 -46.00
CA ALA A 23 -14.19 -19.85 -44.62
C ALA A 23 -15.22 -20.98 -44.39
N VAL A 24 -14.88 -21.91 -43.51
CA VAL A 24 -15.79 -22.96 -43.06
C VAL A 24 -16.76 -22.36 -42.04
N ALA A 25 -17.99 -22.10 -42.48
CA ALA A 25 -19.10 -21.76 -41.61
C ALA A 25 -19.65 -23.04 -40.97
N THR A 26 -19.32 -23.28 -39.70
CA THR A 26 -20.03 -24.26 -38.88
C THR A 26 -21.20 -23.58 -38.17
N THR A 27 -22.40 -23.85 -38.67
CA THR A 27 -23.65 -23.64 -37.93
C THR A 27 -23.75 -24.68 -36.82
N LYS A 28 -23.56 -24.25 -35.56
CA LYS A 28 -24.06 -25.02 -34.41
C LYS A 28 -25.05 -24.17 -33.61
N LYS A 29 -26.20 -24.81 -33.45
CA LYS A 29 -27.48 -24.41 -32.88
C LYS A 29 -27.34 -23.66 -31.55
N ALA A 30 -28.04 -22.53 -31.45
CA ALA A 30 -28.22 -21.77 -30.21
C ALA A 30 -28.77 -22.69 -29.10
N ALA A 31 -27.99 -22.86 -28.04
CA ALA A 31 -28.47 -23.46 -26.80
C ALA A 31 -29.40 -22.45 -26.11
N ALA A 32 -30.55 -22.94 -25.66
CA ALA A 32 -31.61 -22.16 -25.06
C ALA A 32 -31.11 -21.38 -23.83
N ILE A 33 -31.36 -20.07 -23.87
CA ILE A 33 -31.27 -19.16 -22.72
C ILE A 33 -32.31 -19.63 -21.69
N GLN A 34 -31.85 -20.31 -20.64
CA GLN A 34 -32.67 -20.46 -19.44
C GLN A 34 -32.68 -19.13 -18.71
N LYS A 35 -33.87 -18.49 -18.66
CA LYS A 35 -34.12 -17.31 -17.82
C LYS A 35 -33.82 -17.69 -16.36
N PRO A 36 -32.98 -16.94 -15.62
CA PRO A 36 -32.90 -17.12 -14.19
C PRO A 36 -34.28 -16.79 -13.58
N ARG A 37 -34.82 -17.77 -12.85
CA ARG A 37 -36.04 -17.68 -12.05
C ARG A 37 -35.87 -16.56 -11.02
N VAL A 38 -36.68 -15.51 -11.14
CA VAL A 38 -36.83 -14.45 -10.14
C VAL A 38 -37.33 -15.09 -8.85
N ALA A 39 -36.44 -15.26 -7.87
CA ALA A 39 -36.83 -15.54 -6.50
C ALA A 39 -37.10 -14.19 -5.81
N ASN A 40 -38.38 -13.84 -5.69
CA ASN A 40 -38.85 -12.78 -4.81
C ASN A 40 -38.43 -13.12 -3.37
N THR A 41 -37.35 -12.51 -2.89
CA THR A 41 -37.04 -12.46 -1.46
C THR A 41 -37.28 -11.04 -0.99
N LYS A 42 -38.16 -10.91 0.01
CA LYS A 42 -38.58 -9.63 0.57
C LYS A 42 -37.37 -8.84 1.08
N LYS A 43 -37.25 -7.61 0.58
CA LYS A 43 -36.37 -6.53 1.04
C LYS A 43 -36.58 -6.26 2.54
N PRO A 44 -35.56 -6.35 3.41
CA PRO A 44 -35.58 -5.67 4.69
C PRO A 44 -35.33 -4.18 4.47
N THR A 45 -36.15 -3.38 5.13
CA THR A 45 -36.24 -1.93 5.08
C THR A 45 -34.99 -1.20 5.56
N ASN A 46 -34.71 -0.07 4.91
CA ASN A 46 -33.75 0.97 5.27
C ASN A 46 -33.63 1.20 6.79
N SER A 47 -32.41 1.07 7.30
CA SER A 47 -31.96 1.81 8.48
C SER A 47 -30.96 2.88 8.02
N LYS A 48 -31.21 4.13 8.44
CA LYS A 48 -30.35 5.30 8.21
C LYS A 48 -28.94 5.05 8.77
N PRO A 49 -27.86 5.59 8.19
CA PRO A 49 -26.54 5.53 8.80
C PRO A 49 -26.52 6.38 10.07
N VAL A 50 -26.47 5.70 11.22
CA VAL A 50 -26.18 6.32 12.52
C VAL A 50 -24.68 6.60 12.56
N ALA A 51 -24.33 7.86 12.80
CA ALA A 51 -22.96 8.28 13.01
C ALA A 51 -22.41 7.62 14.30
N ASN A 52 -21.65 6.54 14.15
CA ASN A 52 -20.98 5.91 15.27
C ASN A 52 -19.65 6.62 15.53
N LYS A 53 -19.61 7.38 16.64
CA LYS A 53 -18.37 7.70 17.36
C LYS A 53 -17.62 6.39 17.61
N TYR A 54 -16.43 6.25 17.03
CA TYR A 54 -15.59 5.09 17.31
C TYR A 54 -15.08 5.14 18.76
N PRO A 55 -15.25 4.07 19.54
CA PRO A 55 -14.77 4.01 20.91
C PRO A 55 -13.23 3.94 20.93
N SER A 56 -12.63 4.82 21.73
CA SER A 56 -11.22 4.75 22.12
C SER A 56 -10.99 3.48 22.93
N THR A 57 -10.27 2.50 22.39
CA THR A 57 -9.88 1.28 23.12
C THR A 57 -8.37 1.02 22.99
N ASN A 58 -7.83 0.43 24.05
CA ASN A 58 -6.43 0.40 24.40
C ASN A 58 -5.55 -0.45 23.45
N ASN A 59 -4.54 0.19 22.84
CA ASN A 59 -3.18 -0.27 22.48
C ASN A 59 -2.81 -1.75 22.16
N THR A 60 -3.69 -2.66 21.71
CA THR A 60 -3.20 -4.02 21.31
C THR A 60 -3.79 -4.65 20.04
N THR A 61 -4.84 -4.10 19.43
CA THR A 61 -5.36 -4.65 18.16
C THR A 61 -5.81 -3.51 17.24
N GLU A 62 -5.17 -3.33 16.09
CA GLU A 62 -5.62 -2.34 15.11
C GLU A 62 -6.65 -2.97 14.17
N VAL A 63 -7.88 -2.45 14.22
CA VAL A 63 -8.86 -2.76 13.19
C VAL A 63 -8.51 -1.92 11.97
N ILE A 64 -7.76 -2.49 11.02
CA ILE A 64 -7.62 -1.92 9.69
C ILE A 64 -8.85 -2.31 8.89
N GLN A 65 -9.65 -1.32 8.49
CA GLN A 65 -10.65 -1.58 7.45
C GLN A 65 -9.93 -1.51 6.09
N SER A 66 -9.19 -2.58 5.78
CA SER A 66 -8.67 -2.85 4.44
C SER A 66 -9.84 -3.09 3.49
N THR A 67 -9.63 -3.04 2.17
CA THR A 67 -10.59 -3.57 1.17
C THR A 67 -11.03 -5.00 1.53
N SER A 68 -10.13 -5.77 2.16
CA SER A 68 -10.37 -7.13 2.67
C SER A 68 -10.97 -7.23 4.09
N LYS A 69 -11.30 -6.12 4.78
CA LYS A 69 -11.79 -6.10 6.18
C LYS A 69 -10.89 -6.84 7.20
N THR A 70 -9.58 -6.92 6.95
CA THR A 70 -8.63 -7.66 7.79
C THR A 70 -8.22 -6.90 9.05
N VAL A 71 -8.41 -7.49 10.23
CA VAL A 71 -7.90 -6.96 11.51
C VAL A 71 -6.46 -7.42 11.73
N VAL A 72 -5.54 -6.50 12.02
CA VAL A 72 -4.12 -6.83 12.23
C VAL A 72 -3.54 -6.18 13.48
N THR A 73 -2.51 -6.78 14.06
CA THR A 73 -1.84 -6.23 15.24
C THR A 73 -0.74 -5.23 14.86
N SER A 74 -0.31 -4.42 15.82
CA SER A 74 0.80 -3.48 15.62
C SER A 74 2.11 -4.19 15.21
N ASN A 75 2.33 -5.42 15.70
CA ASN A 75 3.49 -6.22 15.35
C ASN A 75 3.46 -6.60 13.86
N VAL A 76 2.30 -7.03 13.36
CA VAL A 76 2.12 -7.37 11.93
C VAL A 76 2.42 -6.16 11.04
N ILE A 77 1.94 -4.96 11.43
CA ILE A 77 2.23 -3.73 10.69
C ILE A 77 3.72 -3.39 10.75
N THR A 78 4.35 -3.54 11.91
CA THR A 78 5.79 -3.29 12.09
C THR A 78 6.63 -4.24 11.22
N ASP A 79 6.30 -5.53 11.21
CA ASP A 79 6.98 -6.52 10.39
C ASP A 79 6.82 -6.23 8.90
N TYR A 80 5.61 -5.81 8.48
CA TYR A 80 5.36 -5.37 7.12
C TYR A 80 6.24 -4.18 6.73
N VAL A 81 6.30 -3.15 7.58
CA VAL A 81 7.14 -1.97 7.35
C VAL A 81 8.60 -2.35 7.20
N LEU A 82 9.11 -3.21 8.08
CA LEU A 82 10.51 -3.63 8.05
C LEU A 82 10.83 -4.52 6.85
N GLN A 83 9.88 -5.36 6.42
CA GLN A 83 10.02 -6.19 5.24
C GLN A 83 10.09 -5.36 3.95
N TYR A 84 9.32 -4.27 3.86
CA TYR A 84 9.13 -3.54 2.60
C TYR A 84 9.75 -2.14 2.55
N LYS A 85 10.34 -1.64 3.64
CA LYS A 85 10.96 -0.29 3.68
C LYS A 85 11.99 -0.07 2.58
N ASP A 86 12.87 -1.03 2.30
CA ASP A 86 13.94 -0.86 1.32
C ASP A 86 13.38 -0.81 -0.11
N ILE A 87 12.34 -1.60 -0.37
CA ILE A 87 11.59 -1.54 -1.63
C ILE A 87 10.91 -0.18 -1.76
N ALA A 88 10.26 0.33 -0.72
CA ALA A 88 9.61 1.63 -0.73
C ALA A 88 10.62 2.78 -0.92
N MET A 89 11.76 2.75 -0.23
CA MET A 89 12.84 3.73 -0.40
C MET A 89 13.45 3.68 -1.80
N GLY A 90 13.69 2.49 -2.36
CA GLY A 90 14.16 2.34 -3.73
C GLY A 90 13.16 2.90 -4.75
N ASN A 91 11.86 2.68 -4.54
CA ASN A 91 10.81 3.29 -5.36
C ASN A 91 10.75 4.81 -5.19
N MET A 92 10.95 5.33 -3.97
CA MET A 92 11.04 6.77 -3.73
C MET A 92 12.22 7.40 -4.47
N GLN A 93 13.40 6.79 -4.41
CA GLN A 93 14.58 7.25 -5.13
C GLN A 93 14.33 7.28 -6.64
N LYS A 94 13.75 6.20 -7.18
CA LYS A 94 13.58 6.02 -8.62
C LYS A 94 12.41 6.80 -9.22
N TYR A 95 11.29 6.89 -8.50
CA TYR A 95 10.02 7.40 -9.02
C TYR A 95 9.53 8.66 -8.31
N GLY A 96 10.11 9.05 -7.18
CA GLY A 96 9.82 10.32 -6.50
C GLY A 96 8.58 10.33 -5.60
N ILE A 97 7.98 9.17 -5.32
CA ILE A 97 6.86 9.03 -4.37
C ILE A 97 7.46 8.83 -2.97
N PRO A 98 7.06 9.58 -1.93
CA PRO A 98 7.57 9.39 -0.57
C PRO A 98 7.46 7.92 -0.13
N ALA A 99 8.52 7.37 0.44
CA ALA A 99 8.55 6.00 0.94
C ALA A 99 7.48 5.80 2.03
N SER A 100 7.25 6.82 2.85
CA SER A 100 6.19 6.83 3.87
C SER A 100 4.80 6.67 3.28
N ILE A 101 4.53 7.30 2.13
CA ILE A 101 3.25 7.18 1.40
C ILE A 101 3.10 5.78 0.83
N ILE A 102 4.14 5.25 0.19
CA ILE A 102 4.13 3.89 -0.37
C ILE A 102 3.83 2.87 0.73
N LEU A 103 4.51 2.96 1.87
CA LEU A 103 4.32 2.05 3.00
C LEU A 103 2.93 2.20 3.62
N ALA A 104 2.45 3.43 3.83
CA ALA A 104 1.14 3.67 4.41
C ALA A 104 0.00 3.15 3.52
N GLN A 105 0.11 3.36 2.20
CA GLN A 105 -0.83 2.78 1.23
C GLN A 105 -0.73 1.25 1.27
N GLY A 106 0.47 0.68 1.22
CA GLY A 106 0.66 -0.76 1.33
C GLY A 106 0.01 -1.35 2.58
N ILE A 107 0.20 -0.73 3.76
CA ILE A 107 -0.45 -1.16 5.01
C ILE A 107 -1.97 -1.13 4.89
N LEU A 108 -2.52 -0.01 4.41
CA LEU A 108 -3.97 0.20 4.32
C LEU A 108 -4.64 -0.73 3.30
N GLU A 109 -4.11 -0.80 2.08
CA GLU A 109 -4.73 -1.52 0.96
C GLU A 109 -4.56 -3.05 1.06
N SER A 110 -3.48 -3.53 1.71
CA SER A 110 -3.21 -4.97 1.85
C SER A 110 -3.53 -5.53 3.24
N GLY A 111 -3.99 -4.71 4.17
CA GLY A 111 -4.07 -5.08 5.58
C GLY A 111 -2.72 -5.55 6.11
N ALA A 112 -1.66 -4.77 5.86
CA ALA A 112 -0.27 -5.13 6.15
C ALA A 112 0.13 -6.53 5.62
N GLY A 113 -0.25 -6.83 4.37
CA GLY A 113 0.07 -8.06 3.66
C GLY A 113 -0.75 -9.27 4.06
N LYS A 114 -1.78 -9.10 4.91
CA LYS A 114 -2.65 -10.18 5.40
C LYS A 114 -4.00 -10.26 4.68
N GLY A 115 -4.29 -9.35 3.78
CA GLY A 115 -5.47 -9.43 2.91
C GLY A 115 -5.31 -10.52 1.85
N ASP A 116 -6.41 -11.18 1.49
CA ASP A 116 -6.45 -12.31 0.56
C ASP A 116 -5.76 -11.98 -0.77
N LEU A 117 -6.05 -10.82 -1.35
CA LEU A 117 -5.43 -10.38 -2.60
C LEU A 117 -3.90 -10.22 -2.50
N ALA A 118 -3.39 -9.76 -1.35
CA ALA A 118 -1.96 -9.65 -1.13
C ALA A 118 -1.30 -11.02 -0.96
N MET A 119 -1.94 -11.93 -0.21
CA MET A 119 -1.43 -13.28 0.03
C MET A 119 -1.47 -14.18 -1.21
N GLU A 120 -2.54 -14.09 -2.01
CA GLU A 120 -2.76 -14.99 -3.15
C GLU A 120 -2.12 -14.48 -4.45
N ALA A 121 -2.01 -13.16 -4.60
CA ALA A 121 -1.60 -12.54 -5.86
C ALA A 121 -0.39 -11.61 -5.73
N ASN A 122 0.21 -11.47 -4.55
CA ASN A 122 1.25 -10.49 -4.25
C ASN A 122 0.84 -9.06 -4.64
N ASN A 123 -0.45 -8.76 -4.67
CA ASN A 123 -0.97 -7.45 -5.09
C ASN A 123 -1.32 -6.60 -3.86
N HIS A 124 -0.32 -5.86 -3.38
CA HIS A 124 -0.42 -5.11 -2.12
C HIS A 124 -1.19 -3.79 -2.24
N PHE A 125 -1.54 -3.36 -3.46
CA PHE A 125 -2.14 -2.05 -3.71
C PHE A 125 -3.49 -2.16 -4.43
N GLY A 126 -4.06 -3.37 -4.55
CA GLY A 126 -5.36 -3.58 -5.19
C GLY A 126 -5.39 -3.18 -6.67
N ILE A 127 -4.27 -3.31 -7.40
CA ILE A 127 -4.20 -2.83 -8.78
C ILE A 127 -5.06 -3.73 -9.68
N LYS A 128 -6.13 -3.15 -10.22
CA LYS A 128 -7.07 -3.82 -11.14
C LYS A 128 -6.41 -4.06 -12.50
N CYS A 129 -6.90 -5.08 -13.22
CA CYS A 129 -6.54 -5.29 -14.61
C CYS A 129 -7.07 -4.14 -15.46
N HIS A 130 -6.24 -3.68 -16.39
CA HIS A 130 -6.62 -2.73 -17.42
C HIS A 130 -6.30 -3.35 -18.78
N SER A 131 -6.73 -2.73 -19.88
CA SER A 131 -6.57 -3.28 -21.23
C SER A 131 -5.12 -3.51 -21.65
N ASP A 132 -4.18 -2.85 -20.98
CA ASP A 132 -2.73 -2.95 -21.17
C ASP A 132 -2.07 -4.05 -20.32
N TRP A 133 -2.81 -4.71 -19.42
CA TRP A 133 -2.26 -5.76 -18.58
C TRP A 133 -2.24 -7.10 -19.31
N LEU A 134 -1.03 -7.62 -19.55
CA LEU A 134 -0.78 -8.89 -20.23
C LEU A 134 -0.27 -9.99 -19.29
N GLY A 135 -0.08 -9.67 -18.00
CA GLY A 135 0.43 -10.60 -16.99
C GLY A 135 -0.66 -11.49 -16.39
N GLU A 136 -0.28 -12.29 -15.39
CA GLU A 136 -1.23 -13.12 -14.65
C GLU A 136 -2.28 -12.26 -13.94
N SER A 137 -3.44 -12.85 -13.65
CA SER A 137 -4.53 -12.18 -12.94
C SER A 137 -5.29 -13.14 -12.03
N VAL A 138 -5.89 -12.59 -10.98
CA VAL A 138 -6.87 -13.29 -10.14
C VAL A 138 -8.23 -12.60 -10.23
N ARG A 139 -9.29 -13.35 -9.89
CA ARG A 139 -10.64 -12.81 -9.75
C ARG A 139 -10.96 -12.68 -8.27
N HIS A 140 -11.39 -11.50 -7.85
CA HIS A 140 -11.72 -11.21 -6.47
C HIS A 140 -12.96 -10.32 -6.43
N ASP A 141 -13.80 -10.51 -5.41
CA ASP A 141 -14.95 -9.63 -5.19
C ASP A 141 -14.48 -8.41 -4.39
N ASP A 142 -14.74 -7.21 -4.91
CA ASP A 142 -14.37 -5.93 -4.26
C ASP A 142 -15.56 -4.96 -4.34
N ASP A 143 -15.55 -4.01 -5.29
CA ASP A 143 -16.70 -3.13 -5.57
C ASP A 143 -17.78 -3.88 -6.35
N ALA A 144 -17.35 -4.76 -7.26
CA ALA A 144 -18.18 -5.66 -8.03
C ALA A 144 -17.70 -7.11 -7.87
N SER A 145 -18.58 -8.07 -8.19
CA SER A 145 -18.21 -9.47 -8.17
C SER A 145 -17.25 -9.80 -9.31
N GLN A 146 -16.23 -10.60 -9.02
CA GLN A 146 -15.25 -11.15 -9.95
C GLN A 146 -14.50 -10.07 -10.74
N GLU A 147 -14.13 -8.99 -10.07
CA GLU A 147 -13.22 -8.00 -10.64
C GLU A 147 -11.86 -8.63 -10.90
N CYS A 148 -11.21 -8.19 -11.98
CA CYS A 148 -9.90 -8.67 -12.37
C CYS A 148 -8.83 -7.84 -11.65
N PHE A 149 -7.94 -8.52 -10.95
CA PHE A 149 -6.77 -7.91 -10.31
C PHE A 149 -5.49 -8.50 -10.88
N ARG A 150 -4.47 -7.65 -11.02
CA ARG A 150 -3.13 -8.05 -11.45
C ARG A 150 -2.55 -9.04 -10.44
N LYS A 151 -1.85 -10.07 -10.91
CA LYS A 151 -1.10 -11.02 -10.09
C LYS A 151 0.38 -10.90 -10.39
N TYR A 152 1.18 -10.94 -9.34
CA TYR A 152 2.63 -10.78 -9.40
C TYR A 152 3.34 -11.99 -8.83
N THR A 153 4.57 -12.21 -9.28
CA THR A 153 5.41 -13.29 -8.75
C THR A 153 5.89 -12.97 -7.33
N GLU A 154 6.13 -11.70 -7.03
CA GLU A 154 6.57 -11.22 -5.73
C GLU A 154 6.01 -9.83 -5.42
N ALA A 155 5.92 -9.50 -4.13
CA ALA A 155 5.39 -8.23 -3.68
C ALA A 155 6.12 -7.03 -4.31
N SER A 156 7.45 -7.10 -4.50
CA SER A 156 8.25 -5.99 -5.04
C SER A 156 7.77 -5.52 -6.42
N GLU A 157 7.18 -6.41 -7.22
CA GLU A 157 6.62 -6.05 -8.52
C GLU A 157 5.34 -5.22 -8.39
N SER A 158 4.49 -5.53 -7.41
CA SER A 158 3.30 -4.72 -7.13
C SER A 158 3.67 -3.32 -6.61
N TYR A 159 4.75 -3.20 -5.83
CA TYR A 159 5.29 -1.90 -5.41
C TYR A 159 5.79 -1.09 -6.61
N ARG A 160 6.51 -1.73 -7.52
CA ARG A 160 6.98 -1.12 -8.76
C ARG A 160 5.80 -0.68 -9.64
N ASP A 161 4.81 -1.54 -9.81
CA ASP A 161 3.64 -1.26 -10.65
C ASP A 161 2.77 -0.16 -10.06
N HIS A 162 2.62 -0.12 -8.73
CA HIS A 162 1.99 1.01 -8.02
C HIS A 162 2.72 2.33 -8.30
N ALA A 163 4.06 2.33 -8.25
CA ALA A 163 4.84 3.53 -8.56
C ALA A 163 4.65 3.96 -10.02
N LEU A 164 4.70 3.03 -10.97
CA LEU A 164 4.46 3.29 -12.39
C LEU A 164 3.03 3.79 -12.66
N PHE A 165 2.04 3.29 -11.92
CA PHE A 165 0.66 3.74 -12.00
C PHE A 165 0.52 5.22 -11.62
N LEU A 166 1.17 5.65 -10.53
CA LEU A 166 1.14 7.04 -10.08
C LEU A 166 1.92 7.96 -11.04
N VAL A 167 3.11 7.55 -11.47
CA VAL A 167 3.94 8.32 -12.41
C VAL A 167 3.27 8.44 -13.79
N GLY A 168 2.68 7.35 -14.29
CA GLY A 168 2.18 7.27 -15.66
C GLY A 168 0.85 7.98 -15.91
N LYS A 169 0.11 8.35 -14.87
CA LYS A 169 -1.22 8.97 -15.03
C LYS A 169 -1.19 10.47 -14.74
N LYS A 170 -1.51 11.26 -15.77
CA LYS A 170 -1.54 12.74 -15.74
C LYS A 170 -2.29 13.34 -14.54
N ARG A 171 -3.37 12.69 -14.08
CA ARG A 171 -4.15 13.11 -12.89
C ARG A 171 -3.32 13.23 -11.61
N TYR A 172 -2.22 12.47 -11.50
CA TYR A 172 -1.32 12.47 -10.33
C TYR A 172 -0.10 13.37 -10.52
N ALA A 173 0.08 14.02 -11.67
CA ALA A 173 1.28 14.80 -11.97
C ALA A 173 1.56 15.91 -10.94
N ASN A 174 0.52 16.54 -10.40
CA ASN A 174 0.66 17.57 -9.37
C ASN A 174 1.21 17.04 -8.03
N LEU A 175 1.17 15.73 -7.76
CA LEU A 175 1.79 15.18 -6.55
C LEU A 175 3.30 15.34 -6.59
N PHE A 176 3.89 15.18 -7.77
CA PHE A 176 5.32 15.23 -7.99
C PHE A 176 5.90 16.65 -7.97
N THR A 177 5.06 17.68 -7.77
CA THR A 177 5.52 19.06 -7.52
C THR A 177 5.66 19.36 -6.03
N PHE A 178 5.19 18.48 -5.14
CA PHE A 178 5.39 18.61 -3.71
C PHE A 178 6.78 18.15 -3.31
N GLU A 179 7.25 18.63 -2.16
CA GLU A 179 8.47 18.12 -1.55
C GLU A 179 8.37 16.61 -1.32
N LYS A 180 9.49 15.91 -1.53
CA LYS A 180 9.53 14.43 -1.49
C LYS A 180 9.32 13.85 -0.09
N ASP A 181 9.36 14.67 0.94
CA ASP A 181 9.08 14.31 2.34
C ASP A 181 7.81 14.97 2.89
N ASP A 182 7.07 15.74 2.08
CA ASP A 182 5.77 16.30 2.48
C ASP A 182 4.64 15.29 2.28
N TYR A 183 4.67 14.25 3.10
CA TYR A 183 3.64 13.19 3.07
C TYR A 183 2.22 13.73 3.33
N LYS A 184 2.05 14.89 3.99
CA LYS A 184 0.73 15.47 4.25
C LYS A 184 0.14 16.05 2.97
N ALA A 185 0.94 16.80 2.19
CA ALA A 185 0.52 17.27 0.88
C ALA A 185 0.24 16.10 -0.07
N TRP A 186 1.11 15.08 -0.06
CA TRP A 186 0.90 13.86 -0.84
C TRP A 186 -0.41 13.14 -0.49
N ALA A 187 -0.69 12.89 0.79
CA ALA A 187 -1.90 12.20 1.22
C ALA A 187 -3.18 12.95 0.80
N LYS A 188 -3.20 14.28 0.98
CA LYS A 188 -4.32 15.14 0.54
C LYS A 188 -4.44 15.17 -0.98
N GLY A 189 -3.31 15.29 -1.67
CA GLY A 189 -3.22 15.32 -3.12
C GLY A 189 -3.70 14.02 -3.75
N LEU A 190 -3.34 12.85 -3.20
CA LEU A 190 -3.78 11.55 -3.68
C LEU A 190 -5.31 11.47 -3.73
N ARG A 191 -5.97 11.89 -2.65
CA ARG A 191 -7.43 11.99 -2.62
C ARG A 191 -7.96 13.01 -3.61
N ALA A 192 -7.39 14.22 -3.66
CA ALA A 192 -7.83 15.27 -4.59
C ALA A 192 -7.70 14.86 -6.05
N ALA A 193 -6.66 14.09 -6.38
CA ALA A 193 -6.45 13.46 -7.68
C ALA A 193 -7.39 12.27 -7.93
N GLY A 194 -8.15 11.83 -6.91
CA GLY A 194 -9.19 10.80 -6.95
C GLY A 194 -8.68 9.36 -6.74
N TYR A 195 -7.52 9.17 -6.11
CA TYR A 195 -7.02 7.82 -5.79
C TYR A 195 -8.03 7.02 -4.97
N ALA A 196 -8.65 7.67 -3.98
CA ALA A 196 -9.70 7.11 -3.15
C ALA A 196 -10.90 8.06 -3.07
N THR A 197 -12.11 7.50 -2.90
CA THR A 197 -13.36 8.26 -2.71
C THR A 197 -13.59 8.64 -1.24
N ASP A 198 -13.02 7.88 -0.30
CA ASP A 198 -13.16 8.11 1.14
C ASP A 198 -12.66 9.51 1.55
N PRO A 199 -13.49 10.36 2.18
CA PRO A 199 -13.07 11.65 2.73
C PRO A 199 -11.90 11.56 3.71
N ASN A 200 -11.82 10.48 4.49
CA ASN A 200 -10.82 10.30 5.54
C ASN A 200 -9.55 9.60 5.05
N TYR A 201 -9.43 9.30 3.75
CA TYR A 201 -8.25 8.63 3.19
C TYR A 201 -6.93 9.35 3.54
N PRO A 202 -6.80 10.68 3.41
CA PRO A 202 -5.58 11.38 3.78
C PRO A 202 -5.24 11.20 5.26
N ASP A 203 -6.23 11.31 6.14
CA ASP A 203 -6.04 11.20 7.59
C ASP A 203 -5.64 9.77 7.99
N LYS A 204 -6.16 8.75 7.31
CA LYS A 204 -5.74 7.36 7.50
C LYS A 204 -4.25 7.19 7.16
N LEU A 205 -3.81 7.66 5.99
CA LEU A 205 -2.40 7.57 5.59
C LEU A 205 -1.50 8.33 6.57
N ILE A 206 -1.84 9.58 6.86
CA ILE A 206 -1.11 10.41 7.84
C ILE A 206 -1.04 9.69 9.19
N SER A 207 -2.13 9.06 9.63
CA SER A 207 -2.14 8.32 10.89
C SER A 207 -1.17 7.14 10.90
N TYR A 208 -1.04 6.38 9.81
CA TYR A 208 -0.03 5.32 9.72
C TYR A 208 1.38 5.89 9.70
N ILE A 209 1.60 6.95 8.91
CA ILE A 209 2.92 7.58 8.80
C ILE A 209 3.38 8.11 10.15
N GLU A 210 2.52 8.81 10.89
CA GLU A 210 2.86 9.37 12.19
C GLU A 210 2.88 8.31 13.31
N ARG A 211 1.97 7.32 13.23
CA ARG A 211 1.90 6.26 14.23
C ARG A 211 3.07 5.31 14.14
N TYR A 212 3.54 5.00 12.93
CA TYR A 212 4.65 4.08 12.60
C TYR A 212 5.94 4.80 12.19
N ASN A 213 6.02 6.13 12.36
CA ASN A 213 7.16 6.98 12.03
C ASN A 213 7.71 6.70 10.62
N LEU A 214 6.84 6.47 9.63
CA LEU A 214 7.25 6.04 8.29
C LEU A 214 8.04 7.13 7.55
N HIS A 215 7.88 8.39 7.93
CA HIS A 215 8.64 9.52 7.38
C HIS A 215 10.14 9.43 7.65
N GLN A 216 10.56 8.59 8.60
CA GLN A 216 11.99 8.31 8.81
C GLN A 216 12.66 7.80 7.53
N TYR A 217 11.94 7.04 6.71
CA TYR A 217 12.45 6.51 5.44
C TYR A 217 12.50 7.60 4.35
N ASP A 218 11.61 8.59 4.40
CA ASP A 218 11.71 9.77 3.53
C ASP A 218 12.96 10.58 3.87
N CYS A 219 13.21 10.79 5.17
CA CYS A 219 14.40 11.46 5.69
C CYS A 219 15.69 10.74 5.25
N GLN A 220 15.74 9.41 5.38
CA GLN A 220 16.88 8.60 4.92
C GLN A 220 17.16 8.79 3.43
N VAL A 221 16.11 8.76 2.58
CA VAL A 221 16.27 8.94 1.13
C VAL A 221 16.66 10.37 0.75
N THR A 222 16.13 11.37 1.47
CA THR A 222 16.38 12.80 1.18
C THR A 222 17.65 13.34 1.85
N GLY A 223 18.25 12.59 2.77
CA GLY A 223 19.38 13.04 3.58
C GLY A 223 19.02 14.09 4.64
N LYS A 224 17.73 14.27 4.94
CA LYS A 224 17.26 15.19 5.99
C LYS A 224 17.33 14.51 7.36
N ASP A 225 17.54 15.30 8.40
CA ASP A 225 17.54 14.79 9.78
C ASP A 225 16.15 14.30 10.19
N TYR A 226 16.08 13.06 10.66
CA TYR A 226 14.85 12.50 11.21
C TYR A 226 14.50 13.18 12.54
N LYS A 227 13.25 13.67 12.62
CA LYS A 227 12.64 14.16 13.87
C LYS A 227 11.36 13.38 14.13
N PRO A 228 11.26 12.58 15.21
CA PRO A 228 10.00 11.94 15.57
C PRO A 228 8.93 12.97 15.88
N PHE A 229 7.68 12.53 15.74
CA PHE A 229 6.56 13.31 16.22
C PHE A 229 6.53 13.28 17.75
N GLU A 230 6.89 14.40 18.36
CA GLU A 230 6.63 14.67 19.77
C GLU A 230 5.12 14.60 20.00
N LYS A 231 4.65 13.64 20.80
CA LYS A 231 3.23 13.55 21.13
C LYS A 231 2.87 14.67 22.09
N SER A 232 2.20 15.71 21.58
CA SER A 232 1.39 16.61 22.42
C SER A 232 0.19 15.81 22.95
N GLY A 233 0.33 15.18 24.13
CA GLY A 233 -0.79 14.50 24.79
C GLY A 233 -0.51 13.19 25.53
N SER A 234 0.73 12.89 25.92
CA SER A 234 0.94 12.04 27.10
C SER A 234 1.05 12.93 28.32
N THR A 235 -0.08 13.18 28.99
CA THR A 235 -0.07 13.72 30.35
C THR A 235 0.91 12.89 31.19
N PRO A 236 1.84 13.51 31.93
CA PRO A 236 2.71 12.77 32.84
C PRO A 236 1.83 12.22 33.95
N THR A 237 1.39 10.97 33.82
CA THR A 237 0.81 10.24 34.93
C THR A 237 1.92 10.08 35.96
N LYS A 238 1.89 10.94 36.99
CA LYS A 238 2.65 10.76 38.22
C LYS A 238 2.20 9.43 38.82
N THR A 239 2.95 8.35 38.57
CA THR A 239 2.81 7.12 39.34
C THR A 239 3.74 7.21 40.55
N PRO A 240 3.27 6.89 41.77
CA PRO A 240 4.07 7.00 42.97
C PRO A 240 5.25 6.03 42.94
N SER A 241 6.41 6.56 43.31
CA SER A 241 7.57 5.78 43.72
C SER A 241 7.18 4.81 44.85
N SER A 242 7.39 3.52 44.64
CA SER A 242 7.52 2.53 45.71
C SER A 242 8.68 1.58 45.40
N THR A 243 9.28 1.11 46.49
CA THR A 243 10.72 0.89 46.65
C THR A 243 11.09 -0.60 46.64
N LYS A 244 12.37 -0.87 46.30
CA LYS A 244 13.21 -2.09 46.50
C LYS A 244 13.02 -3.21 45.45
N SER A 245 14.05 -3.90 44.94
CA SER A 245 15.52 -3.82 45.03
C SER A 245 16.08 -4.92 44.11
N SER A 246 16.96 -4.59 43.15
CA SER A 246 18.23 -5.30 42.84
C SER A 246 18.80 -4.89 41.46
N ASN A 247 19.84 -4.05 41.52
CA ASN A 247 21.04 -3.95 40.68
C ASN A 247 20.99 -3.87 39.13
N SER A 248 21.72 -2.85 38.63
CA SER A 248 22.08 -2.50 37.23
C SER A 248 21.07 -1.69 36.42
N ASN A 249 20.69 -0.49 36.91
CA ASN A 249 20.10 0.53 36.04
C ASN A 249 21.22 1.30 35.33
N ASP A 250 21.79 0.71 34.30
CA ASP A 250 22.47 1.49 33.27
C ASP A 250 21.40 2.35 32.57
N PRO A 251 21.47 3.70 32.63
CA PRO A 251 20.50 4.58 31.99
C PRO A 251 20.48 4.44 30.46
N ASN A 252 21.40 3.66 29.88
CA ASN A 252 21.47 3.32 28.47
C ASN A 252 20.80 1.98 28.14
N LEU A 253 20.31 1.22 29.14
CA LEU A 253 19.62 -0.05 28.94
C LEU A 253 18.11 0.08 29.21
N TYR A 254 17.31 -0.54 28.34
CA TYR A 254 15.87 -0.69 28.47
C TYR A 254 15.51 -2.18 28.54
N GLU A 255 14.71 -2.56 29.52
CA GLU A 255 14.19 -3.93 29.63
C GLU A 255 12.85 -4.03 28.89
N VAL A 256 12.79 -4.91 27.89
CA VAL A 256 11.59 -5.16 27.08
C VAL A 256 10.43 -5.60 27.98
N GLN A 257 9.33 -4.87 27.87
CA GLN A 257 8.09 -5.14 28.60
C GLN A 257 7.10 -5.92 27.73
N GLN A 258 6.10 -6.51 28.36
CA GLN A 258 5.01 -7.15 27.64
C GLN A 258 4.33 -6.16 26.69
N GLY A 259 4.24 -6.52 25.40
CA GLY A 259 3.63 -5.68 24.36
C GLY A 259 4.59 -4.70 23.70
N ASP A 260 5.87 -4.67 24.09
CA ASP A 260 6.88 -3.90 23.38
C ASP A 260 7.20 -4.52 22.01
N THR A 261 7.49 -3.64 21.07
CA THR A 261 8.08 -3.96 19.78
C THR A 261 9.33 -3.12 19.59
N LEU A 262 10.21 -3.52 18.66
CA LEU A 262 11.30 -2.65 18.26
C LEU A 262 10.81 -1.26 17.86
N TYR A 263 9.63 -1.20 17.25
CA TYR A 263 8.99 0.06 16.90
C TYR A 263 8.60 0.89 18.13
N SER A 264 7.85 0.34 19.10
CA SER A 264 7.44 1.10 20.29
C SER A 264 8.64 1.61 21.09
N ILE A 265 9.71 0.81 21.15
CA ILE A 265 10.97 1.15 21.82
C ILE A 265 11.72 2.22 21.04
N SER A 266 11.91 2.06 19.73
CA SER A 266 12.58 3.06 18.88
C SER A 266 11.92 4.43 19.00
N LYS A 267 10.58 4.46 19.01
CA LYS A 267 9.79 5.65 19.23
C LYS A 267 10.01 6.25 20.62
N LYS A 268 10.03 5.41 21.67
CA LYS A 268 10.23 5.84 23.06
C LYS A 268 11.59 6.52 23.28
N PHE A 269 12.61 6.07 22.56
CA PHE A 269 13.98 6.54 22.73
C PHE A 269 14.47 7.47 21.62
N ASN A 270 13.60 7.85 20.68
CA ASN A 270 13.98 8.66 19.51
C ASN A 270 15.16 8.04 18.75
N LEU A 271 15.01 6.76 18.39
CA LEU A 271 15.97 6.02 17.57
C LEU A 271 15.29 5.53 16.31
N LEU A 272 16.06 5.32 15.24
CA LEU A 272 15.60 4.51 14.12
C LEU A 272 15.52 3.05 14.58
N VAL A 273 14.58 2.28 14.02
CA VAL A 273 14.48 0.84 14.32
C VAL A 273 15.78 0.13 13.94
N ASP A 274 16.39 0.52 12.81
CA ASP A 274 17.66 -0.06 12.36
C ASP A 274 18.81 0.25 13.31
N ASP A 275 18.91 1.49 13.79
CA ASP A 275 19.91 1.88 14.79
C ASP A 275 19.73 1.08 16.08
N LEU A 276 18.48 0.90 16.52
CA LEU A 276 18.16 0.09 17.69
C LEU A 276 18.58 -1.37 17.48
N LYS A 277 18.32 -1.95 16.30
CA LYS A 277 18.74 -3.32 15.97
C LYS A 277 20.27 -3.44 15.92
N GLN A 278 20.94 -2.52 15.22
CA GLN A 278 22.39 -2.52 15.06
C GLN A 278 23.09 -2.38 16.40
N LYS A 279 22.65 -1.44 17.25
CA LYS A 279 23.21 -1.22 18.59
C LYS A 279 23.10 -2.46 19.49
N ASN A 280 22.13 -3.33 19.21
CA ASN A 280 21.82 -4.53 19.99
C ASN A 280 22.16 -5.85 19.27
N ASN A 281 22.80 -5.79 18.10
CA ASN A 281 23.11 -6.95 17.27
C ASN A 281 21.89 -7.85 16.99
N LEU A 282 20.70 -7.25 16.81
CA LEU A 282 19.47 -7.98 16.53
C LEU A 282 19.37 -8.33 15.04
N THR A 283 19.23 -9.61 14.75
CA THR A 283 19.06 -10.13 13.38
C THR A 283 17.61 -10.11 12.92
N ASP A 284 16.67 -10.22 13.86
CA ASP A 284 15.23 -10.22 13.59
C ASP A 284 14.50 -9.16 14.43
N ASN A 285 13.17 -9.24 14.47
CA ASN A 285 12.31 -8.31 15.21
C ASN A 285 11.75 -8.92 16.51
N ALA A 286 12.12 -10.16 16.80
CA ALA A 286 11.63 -10.86 17.98
C ALA A 286 12.28 -10.24 19.22
N LEU A 287 11.43 -9.85 20.16
CA LEU A 287 11.85 -9.37 21.46
C LEU A 287 11.33 -10.32 22.52
N SER A 288 12.20 -10.69 23.45
CA SER A 288 11.81 -11.47 24.63
C SER A 288 11.50 -10.52 25.78
N ILE A 289 10.40 -10.77 26.50
CA ILE A 289 10.11 -10.04 27.74
C ILE A 289 11.30 -10.22 28.70
N GLY A 290 11.78 -9.12 29.28
CA GLY A 290 12.98 -9.10 30.12
C GLY A 290 14.31 -8.95 29.36
N GLN A 291 14.30 -8.94 28.02
CA GLN A 291 15.49 -8.67 27.21
C GLN A 291 15.98 -7.25 27.44
N LYS A 292 17.27 -7.07 27.72
CA LYS A 292 17.88 -5.74 27.87
C LYS A 292 18.40 -5.23 26.53
N LEU A 293 17.95 -4.04 26.13
CA LEU A 293 18.35 -3.35 24.90
C LEU A 293 19.08 -2.05 25.22
N LYS A 294 20.20 -1.80 24.54
CA LYS A 294 20.90 -0.52 24.49
C LYS A 294 20.07 0.49 23.69
N VAL A 295 19.73 1.61 24.33
CA VAL A 295 18.83 2.65 23.79
C VAL A 295 19.43 4.06 23.79
N LYS A 296 20.71 4.17 24.14
CA LYS A 296 21.53 5.39 24.03
C LYS A 296 22.93 5.01 23.58
#